data_AF-F6GSV5-F1
#
_entry.id   AF-F6GSV5-F1
#
_cell.length_a   1.000
_cell.length_b   1.000
_cell.length_c   1.000
_cell.angle_alpha   90.00
_cell.angle_beta   90.00
_cell.angle_gamma   90.00
#
_symmetry.space_group_name_H-M   'P 1'
#
loop_
_entity.id
_entity.type
_entity.pdbx_description
1 polymer ?
#
loop_
_entity_poly.entity_id
_entity_poly.type
_entity_poly.pdbx_seq_one_letter_code
_entity_poly.pdbx_strand_id
1 'polypeptide(L)'
;MILWDIPAATGEDVELAVDAARRAFARNKEANWVNAPGVVRAKYLRAIAAKIRERKSELAKLEAIDSGKPLDETTWDIDDEPVGVVGLITPWNYPLLLATWKVAPALAAGCAAILKPSELASVTCLELADVCIEVGLP
;
A
#
# COMPACT_ATOMS: atom_id res chain seq x y z
N MET A 1 19.92 1.01 -23.96
CA MET A 1 20.41 0.33 -22.74
C MET A 1 19.27 -0.50 -22.21
N ILE A 2 19.40 -1.83 -22.16
CA ILE A 2 18.41 -2.73 -21.55
C ILE A 2 18.80 -2.87 -20.08
N LEU A 3 17.89 -2.54 -19.16
CA LEU A 3 18.14 -2.58 -17.71
C LEU A 3 17.93 -3.99 -17.13
N TRP A 4 16.89 -4.70 -17.59
CA TRP A 4 16.54 -6.06 -17.18
C TRP A 4 15.87 -6.82 -18.32
N ASP A 5 15.92 -8.16 -18.23
CA ASP A 5 15.10 -9.07 -19.03
C ASP A 5 14.19 -9.86 -18.07
N ILE A 6 12.88 -9.70 -18.22
CA ILE A 6 11.87 -10.27 -17.31
C ILE A 6 10.85 -11.09 -18.12
N PRO A 7 10.43 -12.27 -17.62
CA PRO A 7 9.41 -13.07 -18.29
C PRO A 7 8.09 -12.32 -18.43
N ALA A 8 7.55 -12.26 -19.65
CA ALA A 8 6.19 -11.78 -19.89
C ALA A 8 5.21 -12.91 -19.56
N ALA A 9 4.45 -12.76 -18.48
CA ALA A 9 3.45 -13.74 -18.07
C ALA A 9 2.41 -13.96 -19.18
N THR A 10 2.11 -15.22 -19.46
CA THR A 10 1.08 -15.68 -20.39
C THR A 10 -0.24 -15.93 -19.67
N GLY A 11 -1.31 -16.22 -20.41
CA GLY A 11 -2.58 -16.65 -19.81
C GLY A 11 -2.44 -17.94 -18.99
N GLU A 12 -1.55 -18.86 -19.39
CA GLU A 12 -1.31 -20.09 -18.66
C GLU A 12 -0.65 -19.84 -17.29
N ASP A 13 0.30 -18.90 -17.22
CA ASP A 13 0.92 -18.48 -15.96
C ASP A 13 -0.10 -17.90 -14.99
N VAL A 14 -1.08 -17.13 -15.51
CA VAL A 14 -2.19 -16.59 -14.72
C VAL A 14 -3.06 -17.70 -14.17
N GLU A 15 -3.46 -18.67 -15.00
CA GLU A 15 -4.29 -19.79 -14.54
C GLU A 15 -3.55 -20.63 -13.49
N LEU A 16 -2.26 -20.93 -13.70
CA LEU A 16 -1.43 -21.62 -12.71
C LEU A 16 -1.37 -20.86 -11.38
N ALA A 17 -1.21 -19.54 -11.42
CA ALA A 17 -1.19 -18.69 -10.23
C ALA A 17 -2.55 -18.65 -9.51
N VAL A 18 -3.64 -18.54 -10.26
CA VAL A 18 -5.02 -18.57 -9.73
C VAL A 18 -5.31 -19.90 -9.07
N ASP A 19 -4.96 -21.01 -9.71
CA ASP A 19 -5.13 -22.35 -9.18
C ASP A 19 -4.30 -22.56 -7.91
N ALA A 20 -3.05 -22.07 -7.88
CA ALA A 20 -2.22 -22.10 -6.68
C ALA A 20 -2.86 -21.28 -5.54
N ALA A 21 -3.36 -20.08 -5.84
CA ALA A 21 -4.05 -19.24 -4.87
C ALA A 21 -5.34 -19.88 -4.35
N ARG A 22 -6.15 -20.50 -5.23
CA ARG A 22 -7.37 -21.24 -4.86
C ARG A 22 -7.05 -22.45 -3.99
N ARG A 23 -6.03 -23.23 -4.34
CA ARG A 23 -5.57 -24.37 -3.51
C ARG A 23 -5.08 -23.89 -2.15
N ALA A 24 -4.29 -22.81 -2.10
CA ALA A 24 -3.84 -22.23 -0.84
C ALA A 24 -5.03 -21.74 0.00
N PHE A 25 -5.99 -21.06 -0.61
CA PHE A 25 -7.22 -20.60 0.05
C PHE A 25 -8.07 -21.78 0.59
N ALA A 26 -8.28 -22.81 -0.22
CA ALA A 26 -9.06 -23.99 0.15
C ALA A 26 -8.38 -24.82 1.25
N ARG A 27 -7.07 -25.06 1.14
CA ARG A 27 -6.26 -25.76 2.16
C ARG A 27 -6.24 -24.99 3.50
N ASN A 28 -6.31 -23.66 3.44
CA ASN A 28 -6.31 -22.78 4.60
C ASN A 28 -7.71 -22.40 5.10
N LYS A 29 -8.77 -22.99 4.54
CA LYS A 29 -10.16 -22.73 4.96
C LYS A 29 -10.43 -23.26 6.38
N GLU A 30 -9.74 -24.35 6.76
CA GLU A 30 -9.76 -24.92 8.12
C GLU A 30 -8.48 -24.58 8.93
N ALA A 31 -7.43 -24.00 8.31
CA ALA A 31 -6.17 -23.65 8.98
C ALA A 31 -5.61 -22.24 8.66
N ASN A 32 -5.41 -21.47 9.73
CA ASN A 32 -4.42 -20.41 9.99
C ASN A 32 -4.29 -19.10 9.19
N TRP A 33 -4.63 -18.94 7.89
CA TRP A 33 -4.48 -17.61 7.23
C TRP A 33 -5.79 -16.82 7.12
N VAL A 34 -6.85 -17.43 6.57
CA VAL A 34 -8.18 -16.78 6.42
C VAL A 34 -8.76 -16.46 7.80
N ASN A 35 -8.63 -17.39 8.75
CA ASN A 35 -9.07 -17.23 10.14
C ASN A 35 -7.93 -16.80 11.07
N ALA A 36 -6.78 -16.35 10.55
CA ALA A 36 -5.68 -15.93 11.40
C ALA A 36 -6.14 -14.78 12.32
N PRO A 37 -5.77 -14.81 13.61
CA PRO A 37 -5.83 -13.61 14.41
C PRO A 37 -4.99 -12.49 13.77
N GLY A 38 -5.43 -11.23 13.89
CA GLY A 38 -4.69 -10.08 13.35
C GLY A 38 -3.21 -10.05 13.79
N VAL A 39 -2.92 -10.48 15.02
CA VAL A 39 -1.55 -10.59 15.55
C VAL A 39 -0.65 -11.55 14.75
N VAL A 40 -1.22 -12.64 14.21
CA VAL A 40 -0.48 -13.60 13.38
C VAL A 40 -0.13 -12.96 12.03
N ARG A 41 -1.09 -12.30 11.37
CA ARG A 41 -0.80 -11.57 10.11
C ARG A 41 0.19 -10.43 10.33
N ALA A 42 0.04 -9.70 11.43
CA ALA A 42 0.93 -8.61 11.80
C ALA A 42 2.39 -9.07 12.01
N LYS A 43 2.63 -10.33 12.39
CA LYS A 43 3.99 -10.90 12.46
C LYS A 43 4.66 -10.91 11.08
N TYR A 44 3.95 -11.37 10.05
CA TYR A 44 4.47 -11.42 8.69
C TYR A 44 4.65 -10.04 8.08
N LEU A 45 3.68 -9.14 8.28
CA LEU A 45 3.79 -7.74 7.82
C LEU A 45 5.02 -7.05 8.44
N ARG A 46 5.24 -7.24 9.75
CA ARG A 46 6.43 -6.71 10.43
C ARG A 46 7.73 -7.33 9.92
N ALA A 47 7.74 -8.64 9.63
CA ALA A 47 8.91 -9.31 9.07
C ALA A 47 9.24 -8.81 7.65
N ILE A 48 8.23 -8.60 6.80
CA ILE A 48 8.38 -8.02 5.46
C ILE A 48 8.95 -6.60 5.59
N ALA A 49 8.37 -5.77 6.45
CA ALA A 49 8.86 -4.41 6.68
C ALA A 49 10.33 -4.41 7.17
N ALA A 50 10.70 -5.31 8.08
CA ALA A 50 12.10 -5.47 8.49
C ALA A 50 13.03 -5.82 7.33
N LYS A 51 12.61 -6.71 6.42
CA LYS A 51 13.40 -7.06 5.23
C LYS A 51 13.50 -5.93 4.20
N ILE A 52 12.47 -5.09 4.07
CA ILE A 52 12.53 -3.88 3.25
C ILE A 52 13.58 -2.92 3.82
N ARG A 53 13.56 -2.67 5.15
CA ARG A 53 14.54 -1.83 5.84
C ARG A 53 15.98 -2.30 5.66
N GLU A 54 16.23 -3.59 5.89
CA GLU A 54 17.55 -4.22 5.70
C GLU A 54 18.10 -3.97 4.27
N ARG A 55 17.22 -3.81 3.28
CA ARG A 55 17.55 -3.65 1.87
C ARG A 55 17.25 -2.24 1.32
N LYS A 56 16.96 -1.25 2.17
CA LYS A 56 16.45 0.08 1.77
C LYS A 56 17.29 0.72 0.66
N SER A 57 18.62 0.81 0.86
CA SER A 57 19.54 1.42 -0.12
C SER A 57 19.49 0.74 -1.48
N GLU A 58 19.45 -0.60 -1.50
CA GLU A 58 19.41 -1.35 -2.76
C GLU A 58 18.04 -1.24 -3.43
N LEU A 59 16.95 -1.30 -2.67
CA LEU A 59 15.60 -1.12 -3.19
C LEU A 59 15.39 0.29 -3.75
N ALA A 60 15.88 1.34 -3.07
CA ALA A 60 15.78 2.72 -3.54
C ALA A 60 16.52 2.94 -4.87
N LYS A 61 17.70 2.34 -5.02
CA LYS A 61 18.46 2.37 -6.28
C LYS A 61 17.71 1.64 -7.40
N LEU A 62 17.17 0.45 -7.12
CA LEU A 62 16.41 -0.30 -8.10
C LEU A 62 15.16 0.48 -8.55
N GLU A 63 14.42 1.07 -7.61
CA GLU A 63 13.25 1.90 -7.90
C GLU A 63 13.62 3.13 -8.74
N ALA A 64 14.74 3.80 -8.42
CA ALA A 64 15.20 4.96 -9.18
C ALA A 64 15.59 4.59 -10.62
N ILE A 65 16.25 3.43 -10.79
CA ILE A 65 16.64 2.91 -12.11
C ILE A 65 15.40 2.54 -12.94
N ASP A 66 14.39 1.94 -12.31
CA ASP A 66 13.20 1.43 -12.99
C ASP A 66 12.19 2.53 -13.32
N SER A 67 11.93 3.44 -12.38
CA SER A 67 10.91 4.49 -12.50
C SER A 67 11.45 5.83 -13.04
N GLY A 68 12.78 6.04 -13.03
CA GLY A 68 13.42 7.28 -13.44
C GLY A 68 13.32 8.44 -12.42
N LYS A 69 12.82 8.17 -11.20
CA LYS A 69 12.79 9.14 -10.10
C LYS A 69 14.20 9.49 -9.61
N PRO A 70 14.42 10.72 -9.09
CA PRO A 70 15.64 11.03 -8.34
C PRO A 70 15.84 10.04 -7.18
N LEU A 71 17.08 9.63 -6.92
CA LEU A 71 17.40 8.67 -5.85
C LEU A 71 16.96 9.15 -4.46
N ASP A 72 16.98 10.46 -4.23
CA ASP A 72 16.52 11.04 -2.96
C ASP A 72 15.02 10.83 -2.76
N GLU A 73 14.22 10.95 -3.83
CA GLU A 73 12.77 10.70 -3.79
C GLU A 73 12.47 9.23 -3.50
N THR A 74 13.14 8.30 -4.18
CA THR A 74 12.93 6.86 -3.94
C THR A 74 13.48 6.40 -2.58
N THR A 75 14.47 7.09 -2.04
CA THR A 75 14.98 6.85 -0.68
C THR A 75 13.93 7.26 0.35
N TRP A 76 13.26 8.39 0.14
CA TRP A 76 12.16 8.85 0.99
C TRP A 76 10.92 7.96 0.88
N ASP A 77 10.59 7.45 -0.31
CA ASP A 77 9.48 6.53 -0.53
C ASP A 77 9.60 5.23 0.31
N ILE A 78 10.82 4.84 0.70
CA ILE A 78 11.12 3.61 1.44
C ILE A 78 11.54 3.94 2.90
N ASP A 79 11.41 5.20 3.33
CA ASP A 79 11.73 5.59 4.70
C ASP A 79 10.63 5.22 5.70
N ASP A 80 11.00 5.12 6.98
CA ASP A 80 10.07 4.80 8.08
C ASP A 80 9.61 6.03 8.88
N GLU A 81 10.21 7.19 8.64
CA GLU A 81 9.86 8.42 9.32
C GLU A 81 8.67 9.11 8.64
N PRO A 82 7.73 9.70 9.41
CA PRO A 82 6.70 10.52 8.82
C PRO A 82 7.35 11.68 8.06
N VAL A 83 7.02 11.81 6.78
CA VAL A 83 7.46 12.93 5.95
C VAL A 83 6.91 14.29 6.40
N GLY A 84 5.92 14.30 7.30
CA GLY A 84 5.30 15.49 7.87
C GLY A 84 3.89 15.73 7.34
N VAL A 85 3.67 16.87 6.68
CA VAL A 85 2.36 17.23 6.11
C VAL A 85 2.26 16.73 4.67
N VAL A 86 1.20 15.98 4.35
CA VAL A 86 0.98 15.39 3.02
C VAL A 86 -0.32 15.89 2.37
N GLY A 87 -0.23 16.27 1.10
CA GLY A 87 -1.38 16.58 0.26
C GLY A 87 -1.88 15.35 -0.49
N LEU A 88 -3.15 15.00 -0.32
CA LEU A 88 -3.78 13.81 -0.89
C LEU A 88 -4.88 14.21 -1.87
N ILE A 89 -4.68 13.94 -3.16
CA ILE A 89 -5.68 14.19 -4.21
C ILE A 89 -6.29 12.86 -4.67
N THR A 90 -7.61 12.75 -4.73
CA THR A 90 -8.31 11.51 -5.15
C THR A 90 -9.29 11.74 -6.32
N PRO A 91 -9.37 10.80 -7.27
CA PRO A 91 -10.30 10.87 -8.41
C PRO A 91 -11.72 10.38 -8.04
N TRP A 92 -12.65 10.51 -8.99
CA TRP A 92 -14.09 10.30 -8.79
C TRP A 92 -14.59 8.85 -8.94
N ASN A 93 -13.78 7.93 -9.46
CA ASN A 93 -14.23 6.57 -9.80
C ASN A 93 -14.38 5.64 -8.59
N TYR A 94 -13.61 5.86 -7.52
CA TYR A 94 -13.71 5.13 -6.26
C TYR A 94 -13.40 6.06 -5.06
N PRO A 95 -14.24 7.08 -4.80
CA PRO A 95 -13.87 8.23 -3.99
C PRO A 95 -13.48 7.86 -2.55
N LEU A 96 -14.35 7.14 -1.83
CA LEU A 96 -14.07 6.70 -0.46
C LEU A 96 -12.91 5.72 -0.38
N LEU A 97 -12.87 4.73 -1.28
CA LEU A 97 -11.83 3.71 -1.27
C LEU A 97 -10.44 4.32 -1.45
N LEU A 98 -10.29 5.20 -2.44
CA LEU A 98 -9.01 5.85 -2.74
C LEU A 98 -8.63 6.90 -1.69
N ALA A 99 -9.61 7.58 -1.09
CA ALA A 99 -9.38 8.43 0.07
C ALA A 99 -8.82 7.62 1.23
N THR A 100 -9.48 6.53 1.61
CA THR A 100 -9.01 5.63 2.68
C THR A 100 -7.64 5.05 2.39
N TRP A 101 -7.36 4.64 1.15
CA TRP A 101 -6.05 4.13 0.75
C TRP A 101 -4.91 5.14 0.86
N LYS A 102 -5.22 6.44 0.93
CA LYS A 102 -4.23 7.50 1.13
C LYS A 102 -4.18 7.98 2.57
N VAL A 103 -5.33 8.22 3.19
CA VAL A 103 -5.45 8.72 4.55
C VAL A 103 -4.97 7.68 5.57
N ALA A 104 -5.39 6.41 5.44
CA ALA A 104 -5.03 5.37 6.40
C ALA A 104 -3.50 5.16 6.51
N PRO A 105 -2.72 4.97 5.42
CA PRO A 105 -1.27 4.86 5.54
C PRO A 105 -0.60 6.16 5.98
N ALA A 106 -1.10 7.34 5.58
CA ALA A 106 -0.54 8.62 6.04
C ALA A 106 -0.65 8.76 7.57
N LEU A 107 -1.83 8.49 8.13
CA LEU A 107 -2.03 8.51 9.59
C LEU A 107 -1.24 7.42 10.29
N ALA A 108 -1.18 6.20 9.72
CA ALA A 108 -0.42 5.09 10.30
C ALA A 108 1.09 5.37 10.34
N ALA A 109 1.63 6.13 9.38
CA ALA A 109 3.01 6.58 9.36
C ALA A 109 3.29 7.74 10.34
N GLY A 110 2.25 8.40 10.87
CA GLY A 110 2.36 9.58 11.74
C GLY A 110 2.37 10.91 11.00
N CYS A 111 1.93 10.95 9.73
CA CYS A 111 1.80 12.17 8.95
C CYS A 111 0.50 12.93 9.27
N ALA A 112 0.52 14.25 9.06
CA ALA A 112 -0.70 15.07 8.99
C ALA A 112 -1.20 15.12 7.53
N ALA A 113 -2.48 14.87 7.28
CA ALA A 113 -3.02 14.71 5.93
C ALA A 113 -4.00 15.83 5.55
N ILE A 114 -3.85 16.39 4.35
CA ILE A 114 -4.80 17.31 3.72
C ILE A 114 -5.41 16.61 2.51
N LEU A 115 -6.69 16.21 2.61
CA LEU A 115 -7.39 15.51 1.54
C LEU A 115 -8.19 16.48 0.66
N LYS A 116 -7.90 16.49 -0.65
CA LYS A 116 -8.72 17.13 -1.68
C LYS A 116 -9.37 16.07 -2.57
N PRO A 117 -10.64 15.72 -2.34
CA PRO A 117 -11.37 14.82 -3.23
C PRO A 117 -11.77 15.50 -4.54
N SER A 118 -12.14 14.69 -5.53
CA SER A 118 -12.73 15.18 -6.79
C SER A 118 -14.07 15.86 -6.53
N GLU A 119 -14.27 17.03 -7.13
CA GLU A 119 -15.50 17.80 -7.11
C GLU A 119 -16.72 17.06 -7.67
N LEU A 120 -16.51 16.02 -8.47
CA LEU A 120 -17.57 15.19 -9.06
C LEU A 120 -18.13 14.16 -8.06
N ALA A 121 -17.34 13.76 -7.06
CA ALA A 121 -17.71 12.71 -6.12
C ALA A 121 -16.98 12.88 -4.77
N SER A 122 -17.48 13.81 -3.95
CA SER A 122 -16.85 14.18 -2.66
C SER A 122 -17.61 13.73 -1.42
N VAL A 123 -18.90 13.40 -1.51
CA VAL A 123 -19.78 13.17 -0.34
C VAL A 123 -19.21 12.15 0.62
N THR A 124 -18.81 10.98 0.14
CA THR A 124 -18.27 9.92 1.01
C THR A 124 -16.89 10.25 1.60
N CYS A 125 -16.12 11.15 0.99
CA CYS A 125 -14.88 11.67 1.57
C CYS A 125 -15.15 12.67 2.70
N LEU A 126 -16.27 13.41 2.65
CA LEU A 126 -16.70 14.29 3.73
C LEU A 126 -17.21 13.46 4.93
N GLU A 127 -17.99 12.40 4.67
CA GLU A 127 -18.40 11.46 5.73
C GLU A 127 -17.19 10.81 6.41
N LEU A 128 -16.11 10.51 5.66
CA LEU A 128 -14.86 10.03 6.25
C LEU A 128 -14.24 11.07 7.19
N ALA A 129 -14.32 12.35 6.84
CA ALA A 129 -13.82 13.44 7.69
C ALA A 129 -14.65 13.54 8.98
N ASP A 130 -15.97 13.41 8.90
CA ASP A 130 -16.85 13.40 10.08
C ASP A 130 -16.53 12.21 10.99
N VAL A 131 -16.30 11.02 10.44
CA VAL A 131 -15.84 9.86 11.21
C VAL A 131 -14.50 10.13 11.89
N CYS A 132 -13.55 10.78 11.22
CA CYS A 132 -12.27 11.16 11.83
C CYS A 132 -12.46 12.12 13.02
N ILE A 133 -13.40 13.05 12.92
CA ILE A 133 -13.77 13.96 14.02
C ILE A 133 -14.40 13.17 15.17
N GLU A 134 -15.35 12.27 14.88
CA GLU A 134 -16.05 11.46 15.88
C GLU A 134 -15.10 10.57 16.70
N VAL A 135 -14.06 10.00 16.08
CA VAL A 135 -13.07 9.17 16.78
C VAL A 135 -12.02 9.99 17.54
N GLY A 136 -12.07 11.32 17.45
CA GLY A 136 -11.16 12.23 18.16
C GLY A 136 -9.75 12.24 17.57
N LEU A 137 -9.62 12.12 16.25
CA LEU A 137 -8.33 12.37 15.58
C LEU A 137 -7.92 13.84 15.86
N PRO A 138 -6.70 14.10 16.38
CA PRO A 138 -6.28 15.44 16.78
C PRO A 138 -6.06 16.40 15.61
#